data_AF-A0A699W608-F1
#
_entry.id   AF-A0A699W608-F1
#
_cell.length_a   1.000
_cell.length_b   1.000
_cell.length_c   1.000
_cell.angle_alpha   90.00
_cell.angle_beta   90.00
_cell.angle_gamma   90.00
#
_symmetry.space_group_name_H-M   'P 1'
#
loop_
_entity.id
_entity.type
_entity.pdbx_description
1 polymer ?
#
loop_
_entity_poly.entity_id
_entity_poly.type
_entity_poly.pdbx_seq_one_letter_code
_entity_poly.pdbx_strand_id
1 'polypeptide(L)'
;MRQRRWLELLADYDYEIRYHPGKANVVADALSRKERIKPLQVRALVMTLHPKLPSQILEAQNEAMKEKNVRVENLLGMDKAFEVRPDGTRCIKNRSLLPLFG
;
A
#
# COMPACT_ATOMS: atom_id res chain seq x y z
N MET A 1 -22.55 13.94 15.09
CA MET A 1 -21.14 14.00 15.55
C MET A 1 -20.08 14.23 14.47
N ARG A 2 -20.34 14.09 13.16
CA ARG A 2 -19.30 14.36 12.12
C ARG A 2 -19.00 15.84 11.92
N GLN A 3 -20.03 16.70 11.90
CA GLN A 3 -19.87 18.15 11.70
C GLN A 3 -19.02 18.82 12.79
N ARG A 4 -19.19 18.42 14.06
CA ARG A 4 -18.43 18.98 15.19
C ARG A 4 -16.91 18.79 15.07
N ARG A 5 -16.46 17.65 14.52
CA ARG A 5 -15.03 17.39 14.28
C ARG A 5 -14.43 18.31 13.21
N TRP A 6 -15.25 18.77 12.26
CA TRP A 6 -14.79 19.70 11.21
C TRP A 6 -14.73 21.14 11.69
N LEU A 7 -15.49 21.53 12.71
CA LEU A 7 -15.49 22.90 13.24
C LEU A 7 -14.14 23.28 13.85
N GLU A 8 -13.48 22.37 14.56
CA GLU A 8 -12.13 22.59 15.11
C GLU A 8 -11.10 22.83 13.99
N LEU A 9 -11.19 22.08 12.89
CA LEU A 9 -10.29 22.24 11.74
C LEU A 9 -10.54 23.55 10.98
N LEU A 10 -11.82 23.94 10.84
CA LEU A 10 -12.19 25.13 10.09
C LEU A 10 -11.91 26.41 10.87
N ALA A 11 -11.81 26.35 12.21
CA ALA A 11 -11.54 27.51 13.06
C ALA A 11 -10.21 28.22 12.76
N ASP A 12 -9.24 27.49 12.19
CA ASP A 12 -7.93 28.03 11.81
C ASP A 12 -7.95 28.79 10.47
N TYR A 13 -9.07 28.77 9.75
CA TYR A 13 -9.22 29.41 8.44
C TYR A 13 -10.21 30.57 8.52
N ASP A 14 -9.90 31.68 7.86
CA ASP A 14 -10.89 32.73 7.62
C ASP A 14 -11.84 32.28 6.50
N TYR A 15 -13.02 31.78 6.86
CA TYR A 15 -14.02 31.29 5.90
C TYR A 15 -15.39 31.93 6.11
N GLU A 16 -16.16 32.04 5.02
CA GLU A 16 -17.55 32.48 5.02
C GLU A 16 -18.42 31.41 4.36
N ILE A 17 -19.52 31.02 5.02
CA ILE A 17 -20.46 30.04 4.47
C ILE A 17 -21.43 30.76 3.53
N ARG A 18 -21.21 30.62 2.21
CA ARG A 18 -22.10 31.17 1.17
C ARG A 18 -22.84 30.07 0.41
N TYR A 19 -24.16 30.24 0.29
CA TYR A 19 -24.99 29.35 -0.53
C TYR A 19 -24.82 29.68 -2.01
N HIS A 20 -24.46 28.67 -2.81
CA HIS A 20 -24.33 28.79 -4.26
C HIS A 20 -25.37 27.89 -4.94
N PRO A 21 -26.28 28.45 -5.76
CA PRO A 21 -27.27 27.66 -6.49
C PRO A 21 -26.57 26.78 -7.54
N GLY A 22 -27.18 25.64 -7.90
CA GLY A 22 -26.53 24.58 -8.67
C GLY A 22 -25.84 24.98 -9.99
N LYS A 23 -26.29 26.07 -10.65
CA LYS A 23 -25.62 26.61 -11.85
C LYS A 23 -24.20 27.14 -11.58
N ALA A 24 -23.91 27.60 -10.37
CA ALA A 24 -22.57 28.03 -9.96
C ALA A 24 -21.68 26.84 -9.53
N ASN A 25 -22.26 25.66 -9.29
CA ASN A 25 -21.55 24.48 -8.82
C ASN A 25 -21.02 23.58 -9.96
N VAL A 26 -21.26 23.95 -11.23
CA VAL A 26 -20.96 23.12 -12.40
C VAL A 26 -19.49 22.67 -12.43
N VAL A 27 -18.55 23.56 -12.07
CA VAL A 27 -17.12 23.23 -12.03
C VAL A 27 -16.80 22.22 -10.92
N ALA A 28 -17.32 22.43 -9.71
CA ALA A 28 -17.10 21.52 -8.59
C ALA A 28 -17.75 20.15 -8.84
N ASP A 29 -18.95 20.11 -9.40
CA ASP A 29 -19.64 18.88 -9.78
C ASP A 29 -18.88 18.11 -10.85
N ALA A 30 -18.37 18.79 -11.88
CA ALA A 30 -17.56 18.18 -12.92
C ALA A 30 -16.26 17.58 -12.35
N LEU A 31 -15.59 18.30 -11.44
CA LEU A 31 -14.36 17.83 -10.79
C LEU A 31 -14.62 16.68 -9.80
N SER A 32 -15.74 16.71 -9.08
CA SER A 32 -16.11 15.62 -8.15
C SER A 32 -16.45 14.33 -8.89
N ARG A 33 -16.99 14.43 -10.11
CA ARG A 33 -17.35 13.26 -10.95
C ARG A 33 -16.19 12.74 -11.78
N LYS A 34 -15.10 13.51 -11.91
CA LYS A 34 -13.89 13.02 -12.58
C LYS A 34 -13.37 11.82 -11.80
N GLU A 35 -13.50 10.63 -12.39
CA GLU A 35 -12.88 9.43 -11.84
C GLU A 35 -11.40 9.74 -11.63
N ARG A 36 -10.98 9.80 -10.37
CA ARG A 36 -9.57 9.56 -10.06
C ARG A 36 -9.34 8.17 -10.62
N ILE A 37 -8.53 8.05 -11.67
CA ILE A 37 -8.04 6.77 -12.17
C ILE A 37 -7.54 6.06 -10.91
N LYS A 38 -8.36 5.12 -10.40
CA LYS A 38 -7.91 4.28 -9.30
C LYS A 38 -6.71 3.58 -9.92
N PRO A 39 -5.50 3.68 -9.35
CA PRO A 39 -4.43 2.81 -9.82
C PRO A 39 -5.04 1.42 -9.77
N LEU A 40 -5.12 0.77 -10.94
CA LEU A 40 -5.61 -0.59 -11.08
C LEU A 40 -4.96 -1.35 -9.93
N GLN A 41 -5.76 -1.74 -8.93
CA GLN A 41 -5.21 -2.51 -7.83
C GLN A 41 -5.01 -3.91 -8.40
N VAL A 42 -3.89 -4.09 -9.10
CA VAL A 42 -3.44 -5.35 -9.67
C VAL A 42 -2.96 -6.26 -8.53
N ARG A 43 -3.83 -6.52 -7.55
CA ARG A 43 -3.51 -7.45 -6.46
C ARG A 43 -3.91 -8.88 -6.80
N ALA A 44 -4.94 -9.07 -7.63
CA ALA A 44 -5.48 -10.40 -7.92
C ALA A 44 -4.96 -11.00 -9.24
N LEU A 45 -4.85 -10.20 -10.31
CA LEU A 45 -4.55 -10.73 -11.66
C LEU A 45 -3.13 -11.29 -11.79
N VAL A 46 -2.16 -10.75 -11.04
CA VAL A 46 -0.76 -11.24 -11.05
C VAL A 46 -0.65 -12.63 -10.40
N MET A 47 -1.41 -12.91 -9.34
CA MET A 47 -1.42 -14.23 -8.70
C MET A 47 -2.06 -15.30 -9.59
N THR A 48 -3.07 -14.94 -10.40
CA THR A 48 -3.74 -15.88 -11.31
C THR A 48 -2.95 -16.19 -12.58
N LEU A 49 -2.09 -15.28 -13.02
CA LEU A 49 -1.34 -15.43 -14.28
C LEU A 49 0.00 -16.19 -14.12
N HIS A 50 0.57 -16.25 -12.91
CA HIS A 50 1.86 -16.91 -12.69
C HIS A 50 1.83 -17.82 -11.46
N PRO A 51 1.32 -19.07 -11.58
CA PRO A 51 1.27 -20.02 -10.47
C PRO A 51 2.65 -20.37 -9.90
N LYS A 52 3.72 -20.11 -10.66
CA LYS A 52 5.12 -20.32 -10.25
C LYS A 52 5.72 -19.12 -9.51
N LEU A 53 5.06 -17.96 -9.48
CA LEU A 53 5.61 -16.78 -8.82
C LEU A 53 5.76 -16.98 -7.30
N PRO A 54 4.75 -17.53 -6.59
CA PRO A 54 4.89 -17.77 -5.15
C PRO A 54 6.05 -18.72 -4.81
N SER A 55 6.23 -19.78 -5.62
CA SER A 55 7.34 -20.73 -5.39
C SER A 55 8.70 -20.09 -5.68
N GLN A 56 8.83 -19.29 -6.73
CA GLN A 56 10.07 -18.55 -7.03
C GLN A 56 10.43 -17.55 -5.93
N ILE A 57 9.44 -16.84 -5.39
CA ILE A 57 9.66 -15.91 -4.27
C ILE A 57 10.16 -16.68 -3.05
N LEU A 58 9.55 -17.82 -2.73
CA LEU A 58 9.96 -18.64 -1.58
C LEU A 58 11.38 -19.19 -1.76
N GLU A 59 11.72 -19.68 -2.94
CA GLU A 59 13.07 -20.16 -3.28
C GLU A 59 14.11 -19.04 -3.13
N ALA A 60 13.86 -17.87 -3.73
CA ALA A 60 14.73 -16.71 -3.63
C ALA A 60 14.92 -16.26 -2.16
N GLN A 61 13.83 -16.22 -1.37
CA GLN A 61 13.92 -15.90 0.06
C GLN A 61 14.78 -16.90 0.84
N ASN A 62 14.74 -18.18 0.49
CA ASN A 62 15.56 -19.20 1.14
C ASN A 62 17.04 -19.10 0.74
N GLU A 63 17.34 -18.74 -0.51
CA GLU A 63 18.70 -18.44 -0.94
C GLU A 63 19.28 -17.22 -0.23
N ALA A 64 18.49 -16.16 -0.07
CA ALA A 64 18.87 -14.93 0.63
C ALA A 64 19.23 -15.16 2.11
N MET A 65 18.53 -16.09 2.77
CA MET A 65 18.78 -16.44 4.18
C MET A 65 20.00 -17.34 4.40
N LYS A 66 20.70 -17.78 3.35
CA LYS A 66 21.96 -18.50 3.50
C LYS A 66 23.03 -17.57 4.06
N GLU A 67 23.87 -18.08 4.96
CA GLU A 67 24.89 -17.30 5.70
C GLU A 67 25.78 -16.41 4.80
N LYS A 68 26.14 -16.91 3.61
CA LYS A 68 26.90 -16.17 2.60
C LYS A 68 26.20 -14.90 2.08
N ASN A 69 24.87 -14.89 2.05
CA ASN A 69 24.05 -13.85 1.44
C ASN A 69 23.45 -12.89 2.48
N VAL A 70 23.25 -13.34 3.73
CA VAL A 70 22.66 -12.53 4.82
C VAL A 70 23.38 -11.18 5.00
N ARG A 71 24.71 -11.16 4.90
CA ARG A 71 25.51 -9.92 4.99
C ARG A 71 25.32 -9.02 3.77
N VAL A 72 25.27 -9.60 2.57
CA VAL A 72 25.09 -8.87 1.31
C VAL A 72 23.70 -8.25 1.23
N GLU A 73 22.70 -8.96 1.73
CA GLU A 73 21.31 -8.50 1.78
C GLU A 73 21.00 -7.60 2.98
N ASN A 74 21.97 -7.32 3.85
CA ASN A 74 21.81 -6.57 5.10
C ASN A 74 20.71 -7.12 6.03
N LEU A 75 20.48 -8.44 5.99
CA LEU A 75 19.45 -9.11 6.81
C LEU A 75 19.95 -9.47 8.23
N LEU A 76 21.21 -9.16 8.53
CA LEU A 76 21.83 -9.50 9.81
C LEU A 76 21.09 -8.82 10.98
N GLY A 77 20.61 -9.63 11.93
CA GLY A 77 19.84 -9.15 13.09
C GLY A 77 18.35 -8.90 12.81
N MET A 78 17.88 -9.14 11.58
CA MET A 78 16.47 -9.02 11.21
C MET A 78 15.65 -10.29 11.50
N ASP A 79 16.25 -11.34 12.07
CA ASP A 79 15.61 -12.64 12.31
C ASP A 79 14.28 -12.55 13.08
N LYS A 80 14.17 -11.58 14.00
CA LYS A 80 12.98 -11.36 14.84
C LYS A 80 11.93 -10.43 14.20
N ALA A 81 12.26 -9.77 13.09
CA ALA A 81 11.38 -8.83 12.41
C ALA A 81 10.50 -9.50 11.34
N PHE A 82 10.78 -10.76 11.00
CA PHE A 82 10.04 -11.51 10.00
C PHE A 82 8.83 -12.23 10.58
N GLU A 83 7.68 -12.01 9.95
CA GLU A 83 6.49 -12.83 10.11
C GLU A 83 6.49 -13.90 9.01
N VAL A 84 6.31 -15.17 9.37
CA VAL A 84 6.19 -16.27 8.42
C VAL A 84 4.71 -16.54 8.16
N ARG A 85 4.29 -16.51 6.90
CA ARG A 85 2.93 -16.82 6.46
C ARG A 85 2.69 -18.34 6.39
N PRO A 86 1.42 -18.79 6.30
CA PRO A 86 1.10 -20.21 6.13
C PRO A 86 1.71 -20.85 4.88
N ASP A 87 2.02 -20.06 3.86
CA ASP A 87 2.68 -20.48 2.63
C ASP A 87 4.23 -20.55 2.74
N GLY A 88 4.78 -20.29 3.93
CA GLY A 88 6.22 -20.29 4.21
C GLY A 88 6.95 -18.99 3.85
N THR A 89 6.27 -18.01 3.23
CA THR A 89 6.92 -16.75 2.84
C THR A 89 7.18 -15.84 4.04
N ARG A 90 8.36 -15.22 4.06
CA ARG A 90 8.76 -14.24 5.09
C ARG A 90 8.25 -12.84 4.72
N CYS A 91 7.69 -12.13 5.69
CA CYS A 91 7.08 -10.81 5.52
C CYS A 91 7.50 -9.83 6.64
N ILE A 92 7.50 -8.54 6.33
CA ILE A 92 7.63 -7.45 7.30
C ILE A 92 6.40 -6.56 7.19
N LYS A 93 5.64 -6.36 8.27
CA LYS A 93 4.43 -5.51 8.30
C LYS A 93 3.45 -5.84 7.15
N ASN A 94 3.11 -7.12 6.99
CA ASN A 94 2.25 -7.65 5.91
C ASN A 94 2.78 -7.48 4.47
N ARG A 95 4.06 -7.13 4.26
CA ARG A 95 4.69 -7.08 2.93
C ARG A 95 5.68 -8.23 2.77
N SER A 96 5.58 -8.98 1.67
CA SER A 96 6.52 -10.06 1.36
C SER A 96 7.94 -9.50 1.22
N LEU A 97 8.91 -10.17 1.84
CA LEU A 97 10.33 -9.89 1.63
C LEU A 97 10.66 -10.22 0.17
N LEU A 98 11.17 -9.25 -0.57
CA LEU A 98 11.75 -9.50 -1.89
C LEU A 98 13.27 -9.39 -1.72
N PRO A 99 14.01 -10.50 -1.85
CA PRO A 99 15.46 -10.46 -1.77
C PRO A 99 16.02 -9.65 -2.94
N LEU A 100 17.16 -9.02 -2.73
CA LEU A 100 17.86 -8.29 -3.79
C LEU A 100 18.52 -9.26 -4.78
N PHE A 101 18.83 -10.46 -4.31
CA PHE A 101 19.46 -11.52 -5.09
C PHE A 101 18.61 -12.79 -5.01
N GLY A 102 18.15 -13.28 -6.16
CA GLY A 102 17.29 -14.45 -6.31
C GLY A 102 17.16 -14.87 -7.75
#